data_AF-R6XPJ1-F1
#
_entry.id   AF-R6XPJ1-F1
#
_cell.length_a   1.000
_cell.length_b   1.000
_cell.length_c   1.000
_cell.angle_alpha   90.00
_cell.angle_beta   90.00
_cell.angle_gamma   90.00
#
_symmetry.space_group_name_H-M   'P 1'
#
loop_
_entity.id
_entity.type
_entity.pdbx_description
1 polymer ?
#
loop_
_entity_poly.entity_id
_entity_poly.type
_entity_poly.pdbx_seq_one_letter_code
_entity_poly.pdbx_strand_id
1 'polypeptide(L)'
;MNKPDNIEKYQGNYSESGFWNKVKKVALKAGAKVIYVALILYYELADPNVSPKEKAIIIGALGYFILPLDLIPDAIPVLGFSDDLAALVAAYGYVKGHLAPEVKLRARKKLCEWFDIDDGTSLEPDDQ
;
A
#
# COMPACT_ATOMS: atom_id res chain seq x y z
N MET A 1 -47.27 -3.36 -2.49
CA MET A 1 -46.21 -4.38 -2.28
C MET A 1 -45.15 -4.11 -3.32
N ASN A 2 -44.09 -3.37 -2.95
CA ASN A 2 -43.04 -2.96 -3.89
C ASN A 2 -42.15 -4.16 -4.19
N LYS A 3 -42.11 -4.61 -5.46
CA LYS A 3 -41.06 -5.52 -5.93
C LYS A 3 -39.72 -4.77 -5.86
N PRO A 4 -38.63 -5.38 -5.38
CA PRO A 4 -37.31 -4.80 -5.54
C PRO A 4 -36.91 -4.91 -7.02
N ASP A 5 -37.30 -3.90 -7.80
CA ASP A 5 -36.78 -3.64 -9.14
C ASP A 5 -35.30 -3.28 -9.00
N ASN A 6 -34.41 -4.26 -9.13
CA ASN A 6 -33.00 -4.05 -9.55
C ASN A 6 -32.13 -5.33 -9.63
N ILE A 7 -32.64 -6.52 -9.29
CA ILE A 7 -31.80 -7.74 -9.31
C ILE A 7 -31.50 -8.21 -10.75
N GLU A 8 -32.42 -8.05 -11.70
CA GLU A 8 -32.26 -8.51 -13.09
C GLU A 8 -31.11 -7.79 -13.85
N LYS A 9 -30.81 -6.53 -13.50
CA LYS A 9 -29.79 -5.71 -14.18
C LYS A 9 -28.36 -6.22 -13.97
N TYR A 10 -28.12 -7.06 -12.95
CA TYR A 10 -26.79 -7.57 -12.60
C TYR A 10 -26.60 -9.06 -12.96
N GLN A 11 -27.67 -9.78 -13.30
CA GLN A 11 -27.59 -11.23 -13.60
C GLN A 11 -26.89 -11.53 -14.93
N GLY A 12 -26.92 -10.62 -15.91
CA GLY A 12 -26.36 -10.86 -17.25
C GLY A 12 -24.83 -10.78 -17.37
N ASN A 13 -24.13 -10.19 -16.39
CA ASN A 13 -22.69 -9.88 -16.48
C ASN A 13 -21.84 -10.58 -15.42
N TYR A 14 -22.44 -11.32 -14.49
CA TYR A 14 -21.69 -12.06 -13.49
C TYR A 14 -21.21 -13.39 -14.06
N SER A 15 -19.90 -13.64 -13.97
CA SER A 15 -19.32 -14.96 -14.15
C SER A 15 -18.35 -15.22 -13.01
N GLU A 16 -18.30 -16.45 -12.53
CA GLU A 16 -17.37 -16.87 -11.46
C GLU A 16 -15.90 -16.59 -11.88
N SER A 17 -15.55 -16.90 -13.12
CA SER A 17 -14.23 -16.61 -13.68
C SER A 17 -13.94 -15.11 -13.73
N GLY A 18 -14.92 -14.29 -14.12
CA GLY A 18 -14.82 -12.82 -14.11
C GLY A 18 -14.59 -12.27 -12.70
N PHE A 19 -15.29 -12.83 -11.70
CA PHE A 19 -15.10 -12.47 -10.29
C PHE A 19 -13.68 -12.79 -9.80
N TRP A 20 -13.21 -14.03 -9.96
CA TRP A 20 -11.86 -14.41 -9.52
C TRP A 20 -10.76 -13.61 -10.24
N ASN A 21 -10.94 -13.35 -11.54
CA ASN A 21 -10.03 -12.49 -12.30
C ASN A 21 -10.01 -11.06 -11.75
N LYS A 22 -11.17 -10.50 -11.38
CA LYS A 22 -11.25 -9.17 -10.79
C LYS A 22 -10.57 -9.14 -9.42
N VAL A 23 -10.84 -10.13 -8.55
CA VAL A 23 -10.20 -10.24 -7.23
C VAL A 23 -8.68 -10.32 -7.36
N LYS A 24 -8.16 -11.20 -8.22
CA LYS A 24 -6.71 -11.33 -8.45
C LYS A 24 -6.09 -9.99 -8.90
N LYS A 25 -6.70 -9.31 -9.87
CA LYS A 25 -6.21 -8.01 -10.35
C LYS A 25 -6.22 -6.94 -9.25
N VAL A 26 -7.28 -6.89 -8.44
CA VAL A 26 -7.38 -5.95 -7.32
C VAL A 26 -6.33 -6.25 -6.26
N ALA A 27 -6.16 -7.52 -5.87
CA ALA A 27 -5.17 -7.95 -4.89
C ALA A 27 -3.74 -7.64 -5.34
N LEU A 28 -3.39 -7.94 -6.61
CA LEU A 28 -2.08 -7.60 -7.18
C LEU A 28 -1.84 -6.09 -7.17
N LYS A 29 -2.83 -5.29 -7.59
CA LYS A 29 -2.70 -3.83 -7.59
C LYS A 29 -2.57 -3.26 -6.19
N ALA A 30 -3.37 -3.75 -5.24
CA ALA A 30 -3.30 -3.34 -3.85
C ALA A 30 -1.93 -3.68 -3.23
N GLY A 31 -1.49 -4.93 -3.38
CA GLY A 31 -0.16 -5.37 -2.94
C GLY A 31 0.96 -4.54 -3.56
N ALA A 32 0.89 -4.27 -4.87
CA ALA A 32 1.87 -3.43 -5.56
C ALA A 32 1.94 -2.01 -4.95
N LYS A 33 0.79 -1.37 -4.65
CA LYS A 33 0.77 -0.06 -3.97
C LYS A 33 1.45 -0.10 -2.59
N VAL A 34 1.15 -1.12 -1.78
CA VAL A 34 1.75 -1.26 -0.43
C VAL A 34 3.27 -1.43 -0.53
N ILE A 35 3.74 -2.32 -1.41
CA ILE A 35 5.17 -2.57 -1.59
C ILE A 35 5.87 -1.35 -2.19
N TYR A 36 5.21 -0.61 -3.09
CA TYR A 36 5.74 0.65 -3.63
C TYR A 36 6.06 1.65 -2.51
N VAL A 37 5.11 1.87 -1.59
CA VAL A 37 5.29 2.77 -0.45
C VAL A 37 6.42 2.28 0.45
N ALA A 38 6.46 0.99 0.78
CA ALA A 38 7.52 0.41 1.59
C ALA A 38 8.91 0.59 0.93
N LEU A 39 9.00 0.43 -0.39
CA LEU A 39 10.25 0.64 -1.14
C LEU A 39 10.68 2.11 -1.16
N ILE A 40 9.75 3.06 -1.31
CA ILE A 40 10.04 4.49 -1.18
C ILE A 40 10.67 4.77 0.17
N LEU A 41 9.99 4.37 1.24
CA LEU A 41 10.44 4.58 2.61
C LEU A 41 11.81 3.93 2.85
N TYR A 42 12.01 2.71 2.37
CA TYR A 42 13.29 2.01 2.49
C TYR A 42 14.43 2.74 1.78
N TYR A 43 14.21 3.22 0.56
CA TYR A 43 15.24 3.93 -0.19
C TYR A 43 15.51 5.34 0.32
N GLU A 44 14.50 6.00 0.89
CA GLU A 44 14.63 7.32 1.53
C GLU A 44 15.60 7.31 2.72
N LEU A 45 15.71 6.19 3.45
CA LEU A 45 16.68 6.07 4.55
C LEU A 45 18.14 6.30 4.14
N ALA A 46 18.46 6.03 2.87
CA ALA A 46 19.80 6.22 2.32
C ALA A 46 20.08 7.69 1.96
N ASP A 47 19.08 8.56 1.92
CA ASP A 47 19.27 9.97 1.62
C ASP A 47 19.93 10.69 2.82
N PRO A 48 21.07 11.37 2.64
CA PRO A 48 21.73 12.15 3.69
C PRO A 48 20.94 13.39 4.13
N ASN A 49 19.99 13.88 3.31
CA ASN A 49 19.19 15.07 3.60
C ASN A 49 18.02 14.78 4.55
N VAL A 50 17.70 13.50 4.76
CA VAL A 50 16.62 13.08 5.65
C VAL A 50 17.09 13.21 7.10
N SER A 51 16.33 13.95 7.90
CA SER A 51 16.66 14.21 9.30
C SER A 51 16.62 12.92 10.14
N PRO A 52 17.36 12.86 11.27
CA PRO A 52 17.31 11.71 12.16
C PRO A 52 15.88 11.37 12.66
N LYS A 53 15.03 12.39 12.83
CA LYS A 53 13.63 12.21 13.22
C LYS A 53 12.81 11.53 12.13
N GLU A 54 12.96 11.95 10.89
CA GLU A 54 12.31 11.30 9.73
C GLU A 54 12.78 9.86 9.59
N LYS A 55 14.08 9.60 9.71
CA LYS A 55 14.62 8.22 9.69
C LYS A 55 14.01 7.37 10.79
N ALA A 56 13.83 7.89 12.00
CA ALA A 56 13.20 7.17 13.09
C ALA A 56 11.72 6.82 12.79
N ILE A 57 10.96 7.76 12.21
CA ILE A 57 9.56 7.52 11.79
C ILE A 57 9.51 6.44 10.71
N ILE A 58 10.36 6.55 9.67
CA ILE A 58 10.46 5.58 8.58
C ILE A 58 10.81 4.19 9.12
N ILE A 59 11.83 4.09 9.97
CA ILE A 59 12.26 2.83 10.58
C ILE A 59 11.14 2.24 11.45
N GLY A 60 10.42 3.07 12.21
CA GLY A 60 9.26 2.62 12.98
C GLY A 60 8.18 2.00 12.10
N ALA A 61 7.81 2.67 11.00
CA ALA A 61 6.79 2.17 10.08
C ALA A 61 7.23 0.91 9.32
N LEU A 62 8.48 0.85 8.83
CA LEU A 62 9.03 -0.34 8.16
C LEU A 62 9.24 -1.50 9.13
N GLY A 63 9.68 -1.20 10.35
CA GLY A 63 9.81 -2.18 11.42
C GLY A 63 8.47 -2.82 11.71
N TYR A 64 7.43 -2.01 11.92
CA TYR A 64 6.06 -2.48 12.12
C TYR A 64 5.58 -3.37 10.96
N PHE A 65 5.78 -2.93 9.71
CA PHE A 65 5.41 -3.68 8.50
C PHE A 65 6.06 -5.08 8.38
N ILE A 66 7.28 -5.27 8.88
CA ILE A 66 8.03 -6.53 8.76
C ILE A 66 7.87 -7.42 10.01
N LEU A 67 7.55 -6.84 11.16
CA LEU A 67 7.44 -7.59 12.40
C LEU A 67 6.27 -8.59 12.32
N PRO A 68 6.44 -9.83 12.83
CA PRO A 68 5.30 -10.69 13.07
C PRO A 68 4.40 -9.98 14.08
N LEU A 69 3.11 -9.85 13.76
CA LEU A 69 2.07 -9.18 14.56
C LEU A 69 2.09 -9.52 16.07
N ASP A 70 2.68 -10.66 16.46
CA ASP A 70 2.78 -11.17 17.83
C ASP A 70 3.80 -10.48 18.77
N LEU A 71 4.55 -9.46 18.32
CA LEU A 71 5.54 -8.75 19.17
C LEU A 71 5.04 -7.47 19.85
N ILE A 72 3.76 -7.11 19.67
CA ILE A 72 3.11 -6.07 20.46
C ILE A 72 2.47 -6.78 21.67
N PRO A 73 2.97 -6.57 22.91
CA PRO A 73 2.28 -7.05 24.09
C PRO A 73 0.83 -6.51 24.10
N ASP A 74 -0.13 -7.26 24.65
CA ASP A 74 -1.59 -6.98 24.72
C ASP A 74 -2.03 -5.61 25.33
N ALA A 75 -1.14 -4.63 25.44
CA ALA A 75 -1.35 -3.33 26.08
C ALA A 75 -2.02 -2.28 25.18
N ILE A 76 -2.36 -2.56 23.92
CA ILE A 76 -3.07 -1.62 23.04
C ILE A 76 -4.43 -2.24 22.63
N PRO A 77 -5.53 -1.92 23.33
CA PRO A 77 -6.82 -2.59 23.18
C PRO A 77 -7.68 -2.05 22.01
N VAL A 78 -7.06 -1.76 20.87
CA VAL A 78 -7.70 -1.42 19.59
C VAL A 78 -6.60 -1.62 18.57
N LEU A 79 -6.72 -2.50 17.57
CA LEU A 79 -6.12 -2.36 16.22
C LEU A 79 -6.29 -3.67 15.42
N GLY A 80 -7.10 -3.62 14.37
CA GLY A 80 -7.12 -4.63 13.32
C GLY A 80 -6.18 -4.24 12.17
N PHE A 81 -5.94 -5.16 11.23
CA PHE A 81 -5.13 -5.09 9.99
C PHE A 81 -5.02 -3.75 9.20
N SER A 82 -5.82 -2.74 9.52
CA SER A 82 -5.79 -1.39 8.95
C SER A 82 -4.54 -0.59 9.33
N ASP A 83 -3.88 -0.94 10.43
CA ASP A 83 -2.88 -0.06 11.05
C ASP A 83 -1.47 -0.14 10.49
N ASP A 84 -1.05 -1.30 9.97
CA ASP A 84 0.25 -1.42 9.29
C ASP A 84 0.31 -0.54 8.04
N LEU A 85 -0.76 -0.59 7.26
CA LEU A 85 -0.90 0.23 6.07
C LEU A 85 -1.04 1.71 6.43
N ALA A 86 -1.79 2.02 7.50
CA ALA A 86 -1.90 3.38 8.00
C ALA A 86 -0.54 3.94 8.43
N ALA A 87 0.30 3.15 9.10
CA ALA A 87 1.65 3.56 9.50
C ALA A 87 2.55 3.83 8.29
N LEU A 88 2.55 2.96 7.28
CA LEU A 88 3.28 3.18 6.03
C LEU A 88 2.79 4.43 5.28
N VAL A 89 1.48 4.59 5.14
CA VAL A 89 0.88 5.74 4.45
C VAL A 89 1.13 7.04 5.22
N ALA A 90 1.07 7.01 6.56
CA ALA A 90 1.36 8.17 7.39
C ALA A 90 2.84 8.57 7.31
N ALA A 91 3.76 7.60 7.38
CA ALA A 91 5.18 7.85 7.19
C ALA A 91 5.47 8.42 5.80
N TYR A 92 4.86 7.85 4.76
CA TYR A 92 4.93 8.38 3.40
C TYR A 92 4.40 9.82 3.32
N GLY A 93 3.22 10.08 3.89
CA GLY A 93 2.61 11.41 3.93
C GLY A 93 3.48 12.44 4.66
N TYR A 94 4.22 12.02 5.69
CA TYR A 94 5.14 12.87 6.43
C TYR A 94 6.35 13.29 5.58
N VAL A 95 6.90 12.38 4.76
CA VAL A 95 8.13 12.62 3.99
C VAL A 95 7.89 13.05 2.53
N LYS A 96 6.68 12.85 2.00
CA LYS A 96 6.40 13.03 0.56
C LYS A 96 6.69 14.44 0.02
N GLY A 97 6.69 15.45 0.89
CA GLY A 97 6.95 16.85 0.52
C GLY A 97 8.39 17.15 0.11
N HIS A 98 9.35 16.30 0.51
CA HIS A 98 10.78 16.47 0.21
C HIS A 98 11.41 15.22 -0.42
N LEU A 99 10.60 14.23 -0.82
CA LEU A 99 11.08 13.02 -1.46
C LEU A 99 11.85 13.36 -2.75
N ALA A 100 13.07 12.85 -2.85
CA ALA A 100 13.87 13.02 -4.03
C ALA A 100 13.29 12.18 -5.21
N PRO A 101 13.18 12.71 -6.44
CA PRO A 101 12.57 12.01 -7.58
C PRO A 101 13.19 10.63 -7.87
N GLU A 102 14.49 10.47 -7.63
CA GLU A 102 15.25 9.24 -7.79
C GLU A 102 14.77 8.10 -6.89
N VAL A 103 14.24 8.41 -5.70
CA VAL A 103 13.72 7.42 -4.75
C VAL A 103 12.47 6.75 -5.34
N LYS A 104 11.56 7.56 -5.91
CA LYS A 104 10.35 7.06 -6.60
C LYS A 104 10.71 6.22 -7.82
N LEU A 105 11.68 6.65 -8.61
CA LEU A 105 12.20 5.90 -9.76
C LEU A 105 12.76 4.53 -9.34
N ARG A 106 13.57 4.50 -8.28
CA ARG A 106 14.17 3.25 -7.77
C ARG A 106 13.11 2.29 -7.23
N ALA A 107 12.15 2.81 -6.46
CA ALA A 107 11.02 2.04 -5.95
C ALA A 107 10.19 1.44 -7.09
N ARG A 108 9.86 2.25 -8.12
CA ARG A 108 9.09 1.79 -9.28
C ARG A 108 9.83 0.70 -10.04
N LYS A 109 11.11 0.91 -10.36
CA LYS A 109 11.93 -0.09 -11.06
C LYS A 109 11.92 -1.42 -10.32
N LYS A 110 12.13 -1.39 -9.00
CA LYS A 110 12.17 -2.61 -8.20
C LYS A 110 10.81 -3.32 -8.15
N LEU A 111 9.72 -2.55 -8.13
CA LEU A 111 8.38 -3.10 -8.15
C LEU A 111 8.01 -3.75 -9.48
N CYS A 112 8.38 -3.12 -10.62
CA CYS A 112 8.17 -3.70 -11.95
C CYS A 112 8.95 -5.02 -12.11
N GLU A 113 10.17 -5.12 -11.56
CA GLU A 113 10.94 -6.38 -11.52
C GLU A 113 10.21 -7.51 -10.80
N TRP A 114 9.36 -7.20 -9.80
CA TRP A 114 8.71 -8.20 -8.94
C TRP A 114 7.27 -8.54 -9.34
N PHE A 115 6.50 -7.55 -9.80
CA PHE A 115 5.04 -7.69 -9.95
C PHE A 115 4.56 -7.75 -11.41
N ASP A 116 5.45 -7.67 -12.41
CA ASP A 116 5.08 -7.63 -13.83
C ASP A 116 3.93 -6.64 -14.11
N ILE A 117 4.10 -5.42 -13.58
CA ILE A 117 3.12 -4.34 -13.67
C ILE A 117 3.53 -3.35 -14.75
N ASP A 118 2.56 -2.80 -15.47
CA ASP A 118 2.81 -1.77 -16.48
C ASP A 118 3.40 -0.50 -15.84
N ASP A 119 4.35 0.13 -16.53
CA ASP A 119 4.93 1.42 -16.17
C ASP A 119 3.90 2.57 -16.14
N GLY A 120 2.68 2.37 -16.65
CA GLY A 120 1.57 3.33 -16.53
C GLY A 120 0.72 3.16 -15.26
N THR A 121 0.97 2.13 -14.44
CA THR A 121 0.16 1.84 -13.25
C THR A 121 0.25 2.97 -12.23
N SER A 122 -0.89 3.49 -11.77
CA SER A 122 -0.92 4.44 -10.65
C SER A 122 -0.66 3.70 -9.34
N LEU A 123 0.50 3.98 -8.75
CA LEU A 123 1.04 3.34 -7.54
C LEU A 123 1.00 4.26 -6.31
N GLU A 124 0.84 5.55 -6.53
CA GLU A 124 0.74 6.53 -5.46
C GLU A 124 -0.48 6.19 -4.58
N PRO A 125 -0.34 6.33 -3.24
CA PRO A 125 -1.49 6.33 -2.34
C PRO A 125 -2.47 7.40 -2.80
N ASP A 126 -3.76 7.09 -2.72
CA ASP A 126 -4.77 8.08 -3.04
C ASP A 126 -4.70 9.17 -1.95
N ASP A 127 -4.48 10.43 -2.34
CA ASP A 127 -4.52 11.56 -1.41
C ASP A 127 -5.95 11.65 -0.85
N GLN A 128 -6.15 11.32 0.43
CA GLN A 128 -7.42 11.51 1.13
C GLN A 128 -7.66 12.97 1.45
#